data_AF-M3VBV9-F1
#
_entry.id   AF-M3VBV9-F1
#
_cell.length_a   1.000
_cell.length_b   1.000
_cell.length_c   1.000
_cell.angle_alpha   90.00
_cell.angle_beta   90.00
_cell.angle_gamma   90.00
#
_symmetry.space_group_name_H-M   'P 1'
#
loop_
_entity.id
_entity.type
_entity.pdbx_description
1 polymer ?
#
loop_
_entity_poly.entity_id
_entity_poly.type
_entity_poly.pdbx_seq_one_letter_code
_entity_poly.pdbx_strand_id
1 'polypeptide(L)'
;MIFKGVHDGKPYPDHGLTPREWAKIPPRQFRLDQLTPVTTVLALDKLLSEDSTFYGDLFSHVVQFQDVLYLEDGLHRAVRSALRNRTTIHARLFDLDSHLARLGTLPGQDDLDVETTAPLSPVSTPLPVHPRRRVRTAGVHRLD
;
A
#
# COMPACT_ATOMS: atom_id res chain seq x y z
N MET A 1 -8.67 -11.85 22.72
CA MET A 1 -9.70 -11.98 21.66
C MET A 1 -9.00 -12.44 20.38
N ILE A 2 -9.58 -13.35 19.59
CA ILE A 2 -8.91 -13.95 18.40
C ILE A 2 -8.88 -12.98 17.22
N PHE A 3 -9.97 -12.23 17.02
CA PHE A 3 -10.12 -11.21 15.98
C PHE A 3 -10.23 -9.81 16.58
N LYS A 4 -9.98 -8.77 15.78
CA LYS A 4 -10.15 -7.37 16.19
C LYS A 4 -11.62 -7.05 16.48
N GLY A 5 -12.51 -7.59 15.65
CA GLY A 5 -13.96 -7.43 15.72
C GLY A 5 -14.61 -8.38 14.71
N VAL A 6 -15.93 -8.32 14.57
CA VAL A 6 -16.68 -9.06 13.53
C VAL A 6 -17.63 -8.07 12.90
N HIS A 7 -17.72 -8.08 11.57
CA HIS A 7 -18.64 -7.26 10.80
C HIS A 7 -19.60 -8.18 10.02
N ASP A 8 -20.87 -7.80 9.93
CA ASP A 8 -21.85 -8.52 9.12
C ASP A 8 -21.99 -7.83 7.76
N GLY A 9 -21.52 -8.49 6.71
CA GLY A 9 -21.46 -7.92 5.35
C GLY A 9 -20.21 -7.10 5.07
N LYS A 10 -20.05 -6.69 3.81
CA LYS A 10 -18.91 -5.90 3.32
C LYS A 10 -19.21 -4.40 3.49
N PRO A 11 -18.44 -3.64 4.30
CA PRO A 11 -18.65 -2.20 4.48
C PRO A 11 -18.09 -1.33 3.35
N TYR A 12 -17.62 -1.94 2.25
CA TYR A 12 -16.97 -1.28 1.13
C TYR A 12 -17.58 -1.67 -0.21
N PRO A 13 -17.40 -0.84 -1.26
CA PRO A 13 -17.84 -1.17 -2.61
C PRO A 13 -17.16 -2.43 -3.16
N ASP A 14 -17.80 -3.08 -4.12
CA ASP A 14 -17.22 -4.25 -4.78
C ASP A 14 -15.91 -3.88 -5.49
N HIS A 15 -14.86 -4.64 -5.19
CA HIS A 15 -13.53 -4.43 -5.74
C HIS A 15 -13.35 -5.11 -7.11
N GLY A 16 -14.32 -5.90 -7.57
CA GLY A 16 -14.36 -6.48 -8.92
C GLY A 16 -13.23 -7.47 -9.23
N LEU A 17 -12.49 -7.93 -8.21
CA LEU A 17 -11.33 -8.80 -8.42
C LEU A 17 -11.76 -10.21 -8.76
N THR A 18 -11.29 -10.70 -9.89
CA THR A 18 -11.42 -12.09 -10.27
C THR A 18 -10.45 -12.98 -9.48
N PRO A 19 -10.73 -14.29 -9.32
CA PRO A 19 -9.79 -15.23 -8.68
C PRO A 19 -8.38 -15.21 -9.30
N ARG A 20 -8.29 -14.92 -10.60
CA ARG A 20 -7.02 -14.84 -11.33
C ARG A 20 -6.20 -13.61 -10.92
N GLU A 21 -6.84 -12.50 -10.57
CA GLU A 21 -6.17 -11.29 -10.11
C GLU A 21 -5.68 -11.45 -8.68
N TRP A 22 -6.48 -12.09 -7.82
CA TRP A 22 -6.03 -12.52 -6.50
C TRP A 22 -4.77 -13.37 -6.57
N ALA A 23 -4.69 -14.33 -7.50
CA ALA A 23 -3.51 -15.17 -7.67
C ALA A 23 -2.20 -14.38 -7.95
N LYS A 24 -2.29 -13.18 -8.53
CA LYS A 24 -1.13 -12.30 -8.81
C LYS A 24 -0.62 -11.60 -7.55
N ILE A 25 -1.45 -11.42 -6.53
CA ILE A 25 -1.10 -10.74 -5.29
C ILE A 25 -0.27 -11.70 -4.43
N PRO A 26 0.98 -11.38 -4.06
CA PRO A 26 1.79 -12.28 -3.26
C PRO A 26 1.16 -12.48 -1.86
N PRO A 27 1.15 -13.72 -1.34
CA PRO A 27 0.66 -13.97 0.02
C PRO A 27 1.60 -13.35 1.05
N ARG A 28 1.03 -12.76 2.10
CA ARG A 28 1.73 -12.15 3.24
C ARG A 28 1.19 -12.74 4.54
N GLN A 29 1.97 -12.61 5.60
CA GLN A 29 1.58 -13.05 6.93
C GLN A 29 0.78 -11.95 7.64
N PHE A 30 -0.37 -12.32 8.20
CA PHE A 30 -1.23 -11.44 8.99
C PHE A 30 -1.50 -12.04 10.36
N ARG A 31 -1.69 -11.16 11.34
CA ARG A 31 -2.10 -11.55 12.69
C ARG A 31 -3.62 -11.56 12.79
N LEU A 32 -4.16 -12.59 13.43
CA LEU A 32 -5.61 -12.75 13.60
C LEU A 32 -6.23 -11.58 14.38
N ASP A 33 -5.53 -11.07 15.40
CA ASP A 33 -5.99 -9.96 16.23
C ASP A 33 -6.14 -8.63 15.48
N GLN A 34 -5.64 -8.53 14.24
CA GLN A 34 -5.76 -7.34 13.40
C GLN A 34 -6.91 -7.45 12.40
N LEU A 35 -7.44 -8.65 12.19
CA LEU A 35 -8.43 -8.94 11.16
C LEU A 35 -9.86 -8.80 11.69
N THR A 36 -10.74 -8.35 10.81
CA THR A 36 -12.18 -8.24 11.03
C THR A 36 -12.91 -9.07 9.96
N PRO A 37 -13.38 -10.29 10.25
CA PRO A 37 -14.19 -11.05 9.30
C PRO A 37 -15.47 -10.31 8.92
N VAL A 38 -15.83 -10.40 7.64
CA VAL A 38 -17.06 -9.82 7.06
C VAL A 38 -18.26 -10.77 7.11
N THR A 39 -18.05 -12.00 7.59
CA THR A 39 -19.11 -13.00 7.76
C THR A 39 -19.13 -13.49 9.20
N THR A 40 -20.34 -13.55 9.74
CA THR A 40 -20.64 -14.01 11.10
C THR A 40 -20.90 -15.52 11.16
N VAL A 41 -21.24 -16.14 10.02
CA VAL A 41 -21.69 -17.53 9.97
C VAL A 41 -20.50 -18.48 9.80
N LEU A 42 -20.25 -19.26 10.85
CA LEU A 42 -19.31 -20.38 10.83
C LEU A 42 -20.06 -21.70 10.66
N ALA A 43 -19.90 -22.34 9.51
CA ALA A 43 -20.34 -23.73 9.34
C ALA A 43 -19.35 -24.69 10.02
N LEU A 44 -19.76 -25.35 11.10
CA LEU A 44 -18.93 -26.29 11.87
C LEU A 44 -18.55 -27.53 11.07
N ASP A 45 -19.48 -28.05 10.26
CA ASP A 45 -19.25 -29.17 9.33
C ASP A 45 -18.08 -28.89 8.37
N LYS A 46 -18.07 -27.68 7.80
CA LYS A 46 -16.95 -27.22 6.97
C LYS A 46 -15.67 -27.14 7.79
N LEU A 47 -15.69 -26.63 9.02
CA LEU A 47 -14.47 -26.48 9.84
C LEU A 47 -13.75 -27.81 10.11
N LEU A 48 -14.51 -28.89 10.30
CA LEU A 48 -14.00 -30.23 10.61
C LEU A 48 -13.68 -31.06 9.36
N SER A 49 -14.17 -30.67 8.19
CA SER A 49 -13.85 -31.32 6.92
C SER A 49 -12.36 -31.17 6.55
N GLU A 50 -11.75 -32.26 6.11
CA GLU A 50 -10.38 -32.27 5.57
C GLU A 50 -10.26 -31.41 4.29
N ASP A 51 -11.37 -31.24 3.55
CA ASP A 51 -11.50 -30.43 2.34
C ASP A 51 -11.80 -28.94 2.61
N SER A 52 -11.79 -28.48 3.87
CA SER A 52 -12.12 -27.08 4.21
C SER A 52 -11.13 -26.03 3.67
N THR A 53 -10.06 -26.49 3.03
CA THR A 53 -9.12 -25.65 2.28
C THR A 53 -9.41 -25.63 0.78
N PHE A 54 -10.45 -26.32 0.30
CA PHE A 54 -10.57 -26.79 -1.08
C PHE A 54 -11.71 -26.17 -1.90
N TYR A 55 -12.26 -25.02 -1.47
CA TYR A 55 -13.12 -24.22 -2.35
C TYR A 55 -12.41 -22.90 -2.66
N GLY A 56 -11.40 -22.95 -3.53
CA GLY A 56 -10.76 -21.76 -4.10
C GLY A 56 -9.26 -21.64 -3.83
N ASP A 57 -8.83 -20.47 -3.36
CA ASP A 57 -7.43 -20.10 -3.18
C ASP A 57 -6.82 -20.76 -1.92
N LEU A 58 -5.53 -21.11 -2.01
CA LEU A 58 -4.78 -21.69 -0.88
C LEU A 58 -4.60 -20.68 0.26
N PHE A 59 -4.66 -19.40 -0.07
CA PHE A 59 -4.49 -18.28 0.84
C PHE A 59 -5.82 -17.58 1.11
N SER A 60 -5.93 -17.00 2.30
CA SER A 60 -7.10 -16.20 2.68
C SER A 60 -7.11 -14.87 1.91
N HIS A 61 -8.28 -14.25 1.71
CA HIS A 61 -8.39 -12.94 1.08
C HIS A 61 -8.67 -11.87 2.13
N VAL A 62 -7.81 -10.86 2.16
CA VAL A 62 -7.93 -9.71 3.06
C VAL A 62 -8.04 -8.44 2.23
N VAL A 63 -9.02 -7.62 2.53
CA VAL A 63 -9.24 -6.31 1.92
C VAL A 63 -9.00 -5.23 2.97
N GLN A 64 -8.13 -4.28 2.65
CA GLN A 64 -7.94 -3.08 3.47
C GLN A 64 -8.88 -1.99 2.97
N PHE A 65 -9.69 -1.45 3.88
CA PHE A 65 -10.58 -0.33 3.62
C PHE A 65 -10.70 0.54 4.87
N GLN A 66 -10.59 1.86 4.71
CA GLN A 66 -10.56 2.84 5.80
C GLN A 66 -9.60 2.44 6.93
N ASP A 67 -8.38 2.00 6.58
CA ASP A 67 -7.36 1.53 7.53
C ASP A 67 -7.76 0.30 8.38
N VAL A 68 -8.82 -0.41 7.99
CA VAL A 68 -9.26 -1.65 8.64
C VAL A 68 -9.03 -2.85 7.71
N LEU A 69 -8.48 -3.92 8.27
CA LEU A 69 -8.26 -5.18 7.57
C LEU A 69 -9.48 -6.08 7.70
N TYR A 70 -10.19 -6.24 6.60
CA TYR A 70 -11.36 -7.10 6.50
C TYR A 70 -10.99 -8.47 5.93
N LEU A 71 -11.35 -9.53 6.64
CA LEU A 71 -11.16 -10.91 6.16
C LEU A 71 -12.41 -11.32 5.37
N GLU A 72 -12.28 -11.36 4.04
CA GLU A 72 -13.37 -11.73 3.14
C GLU A 72 -13.56 -13.24 3.03
N ASP A 73 -12.45 -13.94 2.85
CA ASP A 73 -12.43 -15.38 2.68
C ASP A 73 -11.36 -16.02 3.57
N GLY A 74 -11.52 -17.29 3.89
CA GLY A 74 -10.60 -18.05 4.73
C GLY A 74 -10.91 -17.94 6.23
N LEU A 75 -12.13 -17.56 6.62
CA LEU A 75 -12.56 -17.52 8.02
C LEU A 75 -12.33 -18.86 8.74
N HIS A 76 -12.71 -19.99 8.13
CA HIS A 76 -12.47 -21.31 8.72
C HIS A 76 -10.98 -21.61 8.91
N ARG A 77 -10.13 -21.18 7.97
CA ARG A 77 -8.67 -21.33 8.04
C ARG A 77 -8.09 -20.50 9.18
N ALA A 78 -8.60 -19.29 9.37
CA ALA A 78 -8.26 -18.39 10.46
C ALA A 78 -8.63 -18.99 11.82
N VAL A 79 -9.87 -19.45 11.97
CA VAL A 79 -10.34 -20.10 13.20
C VAL A 79 -9.58 -21.39 13.47
N ARG A 80 -9.34 -22.24 12.47
CA ARG A 80 -8.54 -23.47 12.62
C ARG A 80 -7.12 -23.17 13.08
N SER A 81 -6.51 -22.08 12.59
CA SER A 81 -5.18 -21.65 13.03
C SER A 81 -5.22 -21.19 14.49
N ALA A 82 -6.24 -20.40 14.88
CA ALA A 82 -6.44 -19.97 16.26
C ALA A 82 -6.62 -21.16 17.23
N LEU A 83 -7.39 -22.18 16.84
CA LEU A 83 -7.60 -23.40 17.61
C LEU A 83 -6.31 -24.23 17.80
N ARG A 84 -5.33 -24.08 16.90
CA ARG A 84 -4.00 -24.68 17.01
C ARG A 84 -3.00 -23.78 17.74
N ASN A 85 -3.48 -22.77 18.48
CA ASN A 85 -2.66 -21.75 19.14
C ASN A 85 -1.74 -20.96 18.18
N ARG A 86 -2.09 -20.86 16.89
CA ARG A 86 -1.38 -20.03 15.91
C ARG A 86 -2.15 -18.74 15.69
N THR A 87 -1.54 -17.62 16.10
CA THR A 87 -2.12 -16.27 15.99
C THR A 87 -1.85 -15.60 14.65
N THR A 88 -1.22 -16.30 13.70
CA THR A 88 -0.86 -15.78 12.38
C THR A 88 -1.39 -16.66 11.25
N ILE A 89 -1.83 -16.05 10.15
CA ILE A 89 -2.24 -16.72 8.93
C ILE A 89 -1.58 -16.13 7.70
N HIS A 90 -1.54 -16.88 6.60
CA HIS A 90 -1.15 -16.37 5.30
C HIS A 90 -2.40 -15.92 4.53
N ALA A 91 -2.37 -14.69 4.04
CA ALA A 91 -3.44 -14.10 3.27
C ALA A 91 -2.89 -13.20 2.18
N ARG A 92 -3.67 -12.98 1.13
CA ARG A 92 -3.40 -11.99 0.10
C ARG A 92 -4.11 -10.71 0.50
N LEU A 93 -3.38 -9.59 0.41
CA LEU A 93 -3.90 -8.28 0.76
C LEU A 93 -4.22 -7.50 -0.50
N PHE A 94 -5.47 -7.07 -0.60
CA PHE A 94 -5.87 -6.05 -1.55
C PHE A 94 -6.11 -4.74 -0.82
N ASP A 95 -5.37 -3.71 -1.22
CA ASP A 95 -5.55 -2.36 -0.70
C ASP A 95 -6.61 -1.63 -1.55
N LEU A 96 -7.85 -1.63 -1.05
CA LEU A 96 -8.98 -1.00 -1.73
C LEU A 96 -8.93 0.52 -1.60
N ASP A 97 -8.43 1.07 -0.49
CA ASP A 97 -8.27 2.52 -0.33
C ASP A 97 -7.35 3.09 -1.42
N SER A 98 -6.19 2.48 -1.61
CA SER A 98 -5.27 2.85 -2.68
C SER A 98 -5.84 2.60 -4.08
N HIS A 99 -6.73 1.61 -4.23
CA HIS A 99 -7.37 1.34 -5.52
C HIS A 99 -8.45 2.38 -5.86
N LEU A 100 -9.32 2.71 -4.91
CA LEU A 100 -10.34 3.74 -5.04
C LEU A 100 -9.72 5.12 -5.24
N ALA A 101 -8.62 5.44 -4.55
CA ALA A 101 -7.88 6.69 -4.77
C ALA A 101 -7.37 6.81 -6.22
N ARG A 102 -6.93 5.70 -6.83
CA ARG A 102 -6.49 5.70 -8.25
C ARG A 102 -7.65 5.83 -9.22
N LEU A 103 -8.78 5.17 -8.94
CA LEU A 103 -9.99 5.24 -9.75
C LEU A 103 -10.68 6.61 -9.65
N GLY A 104 -10.54 7.28 -8.50
CA GLY A 104 -11.18 8.54 -8.14
C GLY A 104 -10.39 9.81 -8.42
N THR A 105 -9.45 9.82 -9.38
CA THR A 105 -8.80 11.08 -9.81
C THR A 105 -9.82 12.05 -10.43
N LEU A 106 -10.39 12.93 -9.60
CA LEU A 106 -10.58 14.34 -9.93
C LEU A 106 -9.24 15.07 -9.64
N PRO A 107 -8.87 16.11 -10.40
CA PRO A 107 -7.73 16.95 -10.05
C PRO A 107 -8.11 17.77 -8.82
N GLY A 108 -7.41 17.59 -7.71
CA GLY A 108 -7.67 18.36 -6.49
C GLY A 108 -7.24 17.65 -5.21
N GLN A 109 -5.96 17.36 -5.08
CA GLN A 109 -5.32 17.24 -3.77
C GLN A 109 -4.18 18.27 -3.71
N ASP A 110 -4.53 19.52 -3.97
CA ASP A 110 -3.90 20.67 -3.33
C ASP A 110 -4.70 20.88 -2.03
N ASP A 111 -4.37 20.19 -0.95
CA ASP A 111 -4.67 20.61 0.43
C ASP A 111 -4.16 19.52 1.40
N LEU A 112 -2.85 19.54 1.63
CA LEU A 112 -2.24 19.26 2.93
C LEU A 112 -0.96 20.11 3.01
N ASP A 113 -1.14 21.37 3.38
CA ASP A 113 -0.28 22.16 4.26
C ASP A 113 1.24 21.93 4.19
N VAL A 114 1.91 22.75 3.37
CA VAL A 114 3.20 23.34 3.80
C VAL A 114 3.02 24.85 3.80
N GLU A 115 2.43 25.35 4.89
CA GLU A 115 2.63 26.74 5.29
C GLU A 115 4.11 26.89 5.72
N THR A 116 4.94 27.35 4.79
CA THR A 116 6.09 28.18 5.15
C THR A 116 6.07 29.37 4.23
N THR A 117 5.43 30.43 4.72
CA THR A 117 5.64 31.80 4.24
C THR A 117 7.13 32.09 4.22
N ALA A 118 7.73 32.07 3.03
CA ALA A 118 8.97 32.76 2.74
C ALA A 118 8.64 33.90 1.77
N PRO A 119 8.87 35.17 2.13
CA PRO A 119 8.65 36.27 1.21
C PRO A 119 9.65 36.19 0.06
N LEU A 120 9.14 36.41 -1.15
CA LEU A 120 9.90 36.53 -2.40
C LEU A 120 10.91 37.68 -2.29
N SER A 121 12.21 37.37 -2.37
CA SER A 121 13.24 38.37 -2.60
C SER A 121 13.20 38.82 -4.07
N PRO A 122 13.09 40.12 -4.37
CA PRO A 122 13.05 40.61 -5.74
C PRO A 122 14.41 40.44 -6.44
N VAL A 123 14.34 40.03 -7.71
CA VAL A 123 15.49 39.94 -8.61
C VAL A 123 16.10 41.34 -8.81
N SER A 124 17.42 41.47 -8.71
CA SER A 124 18.14 42.68 -9.12
C SER A 124 19.50 42.31 -9.71
N THR A 125 19.50 42.26 -11.05
CA THR A 125 20.45 42.92 -11.98
C THR A 125 21.96 42.57 -11.93
N PRO A 126 22.71 42.82 -13.02
CA PRO A 126 23.77 41.94 -13.49
C PRO A 126 25.16 42.34 -12.98
N LEU A 127 26.08 41.37 -12.95
CA LEU A 127 27.48 41.57 -12.61
C LEU A 127 28.20 42.49 -13.63
N PRO A 128 29.11 43.38 -13.19
CA PRO A 128 29.82 44.29 -14.08
C PRO A 128 30.94 43.59 -14.85
N VAL A 129 30.92 43.77 -16.18
CA VAL A 129 32.10 43.74 -17.05
C VAL A 129 33.01 44.94 -16.71
N HIS A 130 34.31 44.71 -16.45
CA HIS A 130 35.44 45.43 -17.09
C HIS A 130 36.84 45.09 -16.52
N PRO A 131 37.93 45.45 -17.24
CA PRO A 131 39.05 44.55 -17.54
C PRO A 131 40.34 44.91 -16.80
N ARG A 132 41.31 43.99 -16.71
CA ARG A 132 42.73 44.37 -16.56
C ARG A 132 43.71 43.48 -17.32
N ARG A 133 44.10 44.04 -18.46
CA ARG A 133 45.36 43.91 -19.21
C ARG A 133 46.63 43.97 -18.34
N ARG A 134 47.59 43.08 -18.59
CA ARG A 134 49.07 43.28 -18.59
C ARG A 134 49.68 42.21 -19.52
N VAL A 135 50.01 42.49 -20.80
CA VAL A 135 51.32 42.99 -21.33
C VAL A 135 52.51 42.22 -20.72
N ARG A 136 52.99 41.14 -21.37
CA ARG A 136 54.07 40.97 -22.39
C ARG A 136 55.50 41.14 -21.87
N THR A 137 56.31 40.09 -22.05
CA THR A 137 57.72 40.05 -22.52
C THR A 137 58.04 38.58 -22.82
N ALA A 138 58.18 38.13 -24.08
CA ALA A 138 59.32 38.24 -25.02
C ALA A 138 60.47 37.25 -24.71
N GLY A 139 60.83 36.39 -25.68
CA GLY A 139 61.98 35.46 -25.56
C GLY A 139 61.91 34.18 -26.41
N VAL A 140 61.72 34.22 -27.74
CA VAL A 140 62.69 33.96 -28.86
C VAL A 140 63.32 32.55 -29.00
N HIS A 141 63.29 32.06 -30.26
CA HIS A 141 64.20 31.09 -30.95
C HIS A 141 64.01 29.58 -30.65
N ARG A 142 64.13 28.61 -31.58
CA ARG A 142 64.55 28.52 -33.00
C ARG A 142 64.13 27.14 -33.56
N LEU A 143 64.06 27.05 -34.89
CA LEU A 143 63.97 25.86 -35.75
C LEU A 143 64.97 24.75 -35.40
N ASP A 144 64.58 23.48 -35.62
CA ASP A 144 65.11 22.60 -36.67
C ASP A 144 64.06 21.51 -37.01
#